data_AF-A0A5C7P2W2-F1
#
_entry.id   AF-A0A5C7P2W2-F1
#
_cell.length_a   1.000
_cell.length_b   1.000
_cell.length_c   1.000
_cell.angle_alpha   90.00
_cell.angle_beta   90.00
_cell.angle_gamma   90.00
#
_symmetry.space_group_name_H-M   'P 1'
#
loop_
_entity.id
_entity.type
_entity.pdbx_description
1 polymer ?
#
loop_
_entity_poly.entity_id
_entity_poly.type
_entity_poly.pdbx_seq_one_letter_code
_entity_poly.pdbx_strand_id
1 'polypeptide(L)'
;MSISATPIIPRDGVLTIKDGAGTPLSYAIPYSDGDFSLSGLVEDQTTVQSFRNRGRTYAIRKVEDQDLEFSFTCHAHAILGDGATAGLYDVLGKKGVWAAATSTLPAAAGDAFCVSLTFTAERSNLGATSDASVVLKYCRISGDFQEGVPSTFSISGTAYAYSTDYLTIT
;
A
#
# COMPACT_ATOMS: atom_id res chain seq x y z
N MET A 1 22.64 3.66 -12.92
CA MET A 1 22.15 3.60 -11.52
C MET A 1 22.77 2.37 -10.89
N SER A 2 23.60 2.52 -9.86
CA SER A 2 24.15 1.37 -9.14
C SER A 2 23.11 0.87 -8.14
N ILE A 3 22.71 -0.39 -8.28
CA ILE A 3 21.96 -1.08 -7.23
C ILE A 3 22.87 -1.21 -6.01
N SER A 4 22.44 -0.73 -4.84
CA SER A 4 23.24 -0.92 -3.64
C SER A 4 23.23 -2.41 -3.25
N ALA A 5 24.41 -2.94 -2.92
CA ALA A 5 24.64 -4.37 -2.69
C ALA A 5 23.99 -4.89 -1.38
N THR A 6 23.62 -4.00 -0.47
CA THR A 6 22.99 -4.37 0.81
C THR A 6 21.52 -4.73 0.58
N PRO A 7 20.98 -5.87 1.03
CA PRO A 7 19.55 -6.13 0.92
C PRO A 7 18.73 -5.09 1.71
N ILE A 8 17.48 -4.83 1.28
CA ILE A 8 16.55 -4.01 2.06
C ILE A 8 16.15 -4.80 3.31
N ILE A 9 16.30 -4.20 4.49
CA ILE A 9 15.88 -4.78 5.76
C ILE A 9 14.73 -3.97 6.37
N PRO A 10 13.93 -4.56 7.27
CA PRO A 10 12.76 -3.91 7.85
C PRO A 10 13.05 -2.54 8.50
N ARG A 11 14.23 -2.40 9.11
CA ARG A 11 14.69 -1.18 9.78
C ARG A 11 14.81 0.03 8.84
N ASP A 12 15.07 -0.22 7.56
CA ASP A 12 15.27 0.83 6.57
C ASP A 12 13.95 1.25 5.92
N GLY A 13 12.85 0.53 6.21
CA GLY A 13 11.54 0.72 5.61
C GLY A 13 10.62 1.58 6.47
N VAL A 14 10.00 2.60 5.86
CA VAL A 14 8.90 3.37 6.45
C VAL A 14 7.66 3.21 5.60
N LEU A 15 6.56 2.80 6.22
CA LEU A 15 5.26 2.69 5.59
C LEU A 15 4.36 3.84 6.02
N THR A 16 3.84 4.61 5.07
CA THR A 16 3.00 5.78 5.33
C THR A 16 1.68 5.67 4.57
N ILE A 17 0.57 5.93 5.25
CA ILE A 17 -0.74 6.10 4.64
C ILE A 17 -1.05 7.60 4.54
N LYS A 18 -1.53 8.05 3.38
CA LYS A 18 -1.96 9.45 3.17
C LYS A 18 -3.35 9.53 2.53
N ASP A 19 -4.11 10.53 2.93
CA ASP A 19 -5.40 10.85 2.30
C ASP A 19 -5.22 11.70 1.01
N GLY A 20 -6.33 12.04 0.35
CA GLY A 20 -6.38 12.82 -0.88
C GLY A 20 -6.54 14.33 -0.71
N ALA A 21 -6.39 14.87 0.51
CA ALA A 21 -6.57 16.30 0.75
C ALA A 21 -5.44 17.14 0.13
N GLY A 22 -5.69 18.42 -0.16
CA GLY A 22 -4.66 19.34 -0.69
C GLY A 22 -3.46 19.54 0.26
N THR A 23 -3.66 19.33 1.57
CA THR A 23 -2.60 19.10 2.55
C THR A 23 -2.90 17.75 3.21
N PRO A 24 -2.25 16.65 2.74
CA PRO A 24 -2.66 15.32 3.15
C PRO A 24 -2.46 15.06 4.63
N LEU A 25 -3.45 14.43 5.26
CA LEU A 25 -3.24 13.76 6.54
C LEU A 25 -2.33 12.55 6.29
N SER A 26 -1.29 12.42 7.11
CA SER A 26 -0.31 11.33 6.99
C SER A 26 -0.23 10.53 8.28
N TYR A 27 -0.27 9.20 8.16
CA TYR A 27 -0.04 8.27 9.27
C TYR A 27 1.14 7.37 8.94
N ALA A 28 2.24 7.54 9.69
CA ALA A 28 3.40 6.66 9.60
C ALA A 28 3.17 5.44 10.51
N ILE A 29 3.23 4.26 9.92
CA ILE A 29 3.01 3.01 10.64
C ILE A 29 4.32 2.64 11.36
N PRO A 30 4.28 2.37 12.67
CA PRO A 30 5.42 1.82 13.39
C PRO A 30 5.62 0.37 12.96
N TYR A 31 6.41 0.18 11.92
CA TYR A 31 6.68 -1.10 11.30
C TYR A 31 7.81 -1.82 12.08
N SER A 32 7.45 -2.86 12.82
CA SER A 32 8.38 -3.60 13.70
C SER A 32 8.89 -4.90 13.09
N ASP A 33 8.04 -5.61 12.33
CA ASP A 33 8.28 -7.02 12.02
C ASP A 33 8.75 -7.29 10.59
N GLY A 34 8.62 -6.35 9.65
CA GLY A 34 9.29 -6.52 8.36
C GLY A 34 8.56 -7.35 7.30
N ASP A 35 7.23 -7.40 7.34
CA ASP A 35 6.42 -8.32 6.54
C ASP A 35 5.54 -7.68 5.44
N PHE A 36 5.86 -6.45 5.01
CA PHE A 36 5.20 -5.80 3.88
C PHE A 36 5.37 -6.64 2.62
N SER A 37 4.25 -7.13 2.12
CA SER A 37 4.18 -7.87 0.86
C SER A 37 3.35 -7.08 -0.14
N LEU A 38 3.86 -6.97 -1.36
CA LEU A 38 3.14 -6.50 -2.52
C LEU A 38 3.09 -7.61 -3.56
N SER A 39 1.89 -8.03 -3.91
CA SER A 39 1.63 -9.16 -4.80
C SER A 39 1.02 -8.68 -6.12
N GLY A 40 1.27 -9.44 -7.19
CA GLY A 40 0.68 -9.16 -8.51
C GLY A 40 1.52 -8.28 -9.42
N LEU A 41 2.78 -8.00 -9.08
CA LEU A 41 3.68 -7.23 -9.94
C LEU A 41 3.97 -7.97 -11.25
N VAL A 42 3.48 -7.42 -12.37
CA VAL A 42 3.69 -7.95 -13.71
C VAL A 42 4.05 -6.84 -14.71
N GLU A 43 4.51 -7.23 -15.89
CA GLU A 43 4.80 -6.29 -16.99
C GLU A 43 3.55 -5.47 -17.35
N ASP A 44 3.70 -4.14 -17.40
CA ASP A 44 2.64 -3.17 -17.65
C ASP A 44 1.42 -3.27 -16.73
N GLN A 45 1.50 -4.06 -15.65
CA GLN A 45 0.39 -4.36 -14.76
C GLN A 45 -0.91 -4.77 -15.49
N THR A 46 -0.77 -5.61 -16.51
CA THR A 46 -1.93 -6.13 -17.27
C THR A 46 -2.04 -7.63 -17.09
N THR A 47 -3.26 -8.10 -16.85
CA THR A 47 -3.58 -9.52 -16.84
C THR A 47 -3.48 -10.10 -18.24
N VAL A 48 -3.05 -11.36 -18.29
CA VAL A 48 -2.77 -12.06 -19.54
C VAL A 48 -3.64 -13.32 -19.63
N GLN A 49 -4.39 -13.46 -20.72
CA GLN A 49 -5.20 -14.63 -21.00
C GLN A 49 -4.54 -15.53 -22.04
N SER A 50 -4.47 -16.83 -21.75
CA SER A 50 -4.01 -17.84 -22.70
C SER A 50 -5.19 -18.43 -23.48
N PHE A 51 -5.13 -18.37 -24.81
CA PHE A 51 -6.10 -19.01 -25.69
C PHE A 51 -5.56 -20.39 -26.09
N ARG A 52 -6.36 -21.44 -25.82
CA ARG A 52 -5.96 -22.83 -26.05
C ARG A 52 -6.81 -23.48 -27.13
N ASN A 53 -6.18 -24.30 -27.95
CA ASN A 53 -6.84 -25.17 -28.91
C ASN A 53 -6.40 -26.62 -28.63
N ARG A 54 -7.37 -27.50 -28.32
CA ARG A 54 -7.11 -28.92 -28.01
C ARG A 54 -5.99 -29.15 -26.99
N GLY A 55 -5.98 -28.35 -25.92
CA GLY A 55 -4.99 -28.47 -24.84
C GLY A 55 -3.63 -27.80 -25.12
N ARG A 56 -3.40 -27.22 -26.30
CA ARG A 56 -2.19 -26.43 -26.60
C ARG A 56 -2.50 -24.95 -26.67
N THR A 57 -1.74 -24.13 -25.96
CA THR A 57 -1.82 -22.66 -26.07
C THR A 57 -1.35 -22.24 -27.46
N TYR A 58 -2.17 -21.44 -28.16
CA TYR A 58 -1.82 -20.91 -29.49
C TYR A 58 -1.66 -19.40 -29.51
N ALA A 59 -2.24 -18.69 -28.53
CA ALA A 59 -2.10 -17.24 -28.39
C ALA A 59 -2.15 -16.84 -26.91
N ILE A 60 -1.49 -15.72 -26.61
CA ILE A 60 -1.43 -15.10 -25.29
C ILE A 60 -1.65 -13.59 -25.54
N ARG A 61 -2.60 -12.96 -24.83
CA ARG A 61 -2.91 -11.53 -25.00
C ARG A 61 -3.11 -10.86 -23.64
N LYS A 62 -2.72 -9.58 -23.55
CA LYS A 62 -3.11 -8.65 -22.47
C LYS A 62 -4.61 -8.37 -22.60
N VAL A 63 -5.34 -8.39 -21.49
CA VAL A 63 -6.82 -8.26 -21.52
C VAL A 63 -7.32 -7.12 -20.65
N GLU A 64 -6.92 -7.09 -19.38
CA GLU A 64 -7.45 -6.15 -18.39
C GLU A 64 -6.31 -5.60 -17.53
N ASP A 65 -6.46 -4.40 -16.98
CA ASP A 65 -5.53 -3.88 -15.98
C ASP A 65 -5.62 -4.73 -14.69
N GLN A 66 -4.49 -4.92 -14.03
CA GLN A 66 -4.36 -5.76 -12.86
C GLN A 66 -4.33 -4.92 -11.59
N ASP A 67 -5.28 -5.19 -10.69
CA ASP A 67 -5.26 -4.67 -9.34
C ASP A 67 -4.13 -5.31 -8.51
N LEU A 68 -3.58 -4.54 -7.59
CA LEU A 68 -2.46 -4.97 -6.75
C LEU A 68 -2.94 -5.21 -5.33
N GLU A 69 -2.50 -6.31 -4.73
CA GLU A 69 -2.80 -6.63 -3.34
C GLU A 69 -1.57 -6.43 -2.48
N PHE A 70 -1.77 -5.83 -1.30
CA PHE A 70 -0.71 -5.69 -0.31
C PHE A 70 -1.19 -6.10 1.08
N SER A 71 -0.24 -6.51 1.90
CA SER A 71 -0.46 -6.77 3.32
C SER A 71 0.77 -6.47 4.14
N PHE A 72 0.55 -6.13 5.41
CA PHE A 72 1.60 -5.96 6.41
C PHE A 72 0.97 -6.14 7.80
N THR A 73 1.81 -6.42 8.79
CA THR A 73 1.42 -6.40 10.20
C THR A 73 2.15 -5.31 10.96
N CYS A 74 1.53 -4.85 12.04
CA CYS A 74 2.16 -3.95 12.99
C CYS A 74 1.65 -4.22 14.40
N HIS A 75 2.47 -3.90 15.40
CA HIS A 75 2.03 -3.98 16.79
C HIS A 75 0.98 -2.92 17.11
N ALA A 76 -0.05 -3.33 17.85
CA ALA A 76 -1.11 -2.46 18.31
C ALA A 76 -0.64 -1.64 19.52
N HIS A 77 -0.19 -0.40 19.27
CA HIS A 77 0.17 0.54 20.34
C HIS A 77 -1.06 1.24 20.95
N ALA A 78 -2.08 1.50 20.11
CA ALA A 78 -3.36 2.05 20.52
C ALA A 78 -4.44 1.63 19.52
N ILE A 79 -5.65 1.34 20.00
CA ILE A 79 -6.79 1.01 19.14
C ILE A 79 -7.38 2.30 18.55
N LEU A 80 -7.60 3.32 19.37
CA LEU A 80 -8.12 4.63 18.96
C LEU A 80 -7.06 5.71 19.21
N GLY A 81 -7.10 6.78 18.41
CA GLY A 81 -6.34 7.99 18.66
C GLY A 81 -6.83 8.77 19.88
N ASP A 82 -6.02 9.73 20.32
CA ASP A 82 -6.30 10.60 21.48
C ASP A 82 -6.98 11.92 21.08
N GLY A 83 -7.42 12.04 19.83
CA GLY A 83 -8.04 13.24 19.26
C GLY A 83 -7.05 14.27 18.71
N ALA A 84 -5.74 14.13 19.00
CA ALA A 84 -4.66 14.92 18.40
C ALA A 84 -3.77 14.06 17.49
N THR A 85 -3.53 12.82 17.90
CA THR A 85 -2.79 11.79 17.18
C THR A 85 -3.77 10.75 16.66
N ALA A 86 -3.65 10.38 15.39
CA ALA A 86 -4.48 9.33 14.79
C ALA A 86 -4.04 7.94 15.28
N GLY A 87 -5.00 7.07 15.60
CA GLY A 87 -4.76 5.63 15.72
C GLY A 87 -4.93 4.93 14.37
N LEU A 88 -4.47 3.68 14.24
CA LEU A 88 -4.61 2.92 13.00
C LEU A 88 -6.10 2.67 12.65
N TYR A 89 -6.95 2.46 13.64
CA TYR A 89 -8.39 2.34 13.43
C TYR A 89 -9.03 3.64 12.94
N ASP A 90 -8.52 4.81 13.34
CA ASP A 90 -9.04 6.09 12.85
C ASP A 90 -8.84 6.23 11.35
N VAL A 91 -7.69 5.75 10.84
CA VAL A 91 -7.36 5.71 9.42
C VAL A 91 -8.28 4.73 8.67
N LEU A 92 -8.46 3.52 9.21
CA LEU A 92 -9.30 2.47 8.59
C LEU A 92 -10.79 2.84 8.54
N GLY A 93 -11.29 3.36 9.67
CA GLY A 93 -12.72 3.64 9.87
C GLY A 93 -13.13 5.07 9.50
N LYS A 94 -12.20 5.93 9.08
CA LYS A 94 -12.42 7.37 8.86
C LYS A 94 -13.05 8.03 10.10
N LYS A 95 -12.39 7.85 11.26
CA LYS A 95 -12.84 8.34 12.58
C LYS A 95 -11.81 9.26 13.22
N GLY A 96 -12.17 9.87 14.34
CA GLY A 96 -11.26 10.72 15.11
C GLY A 96 -10.63 11.82 14.26
N VAL A 97 -9.30 11.91 14.32
CA VAL A 97 -8.49 12.87 13.54
C VAL A 97 -8.70 12.72 12.02
N TRP A 98 -9.04 11.52 11.56
CA TRP A 98 -9.28 11.19 10.14
C TRP A 98 -10.73 11.30 9.71
N ALA A 99 -11.63 11.82 10.55
CA ALA A 99 -13.05 12.00 10.19
C ALA A 99 -13.25 12.90 8.96
N ALA A 100 -12.40 13.92 8.83
CA ALA A 100 -12.40 14.86 7.70
C ALA A 100 -11.51 14.41 6.52
N ALA A 101 -10.94 13.20 6.57
CA ALA A 101 -10.06 12.72 5.52
C ALA A 101 -10.75 12.70 4.16
N THR A 102 -10.02 13.09 3.12
CA THR A 102 -10.53 13.11 1.75
C THR A 102 -10.08 11.84 1.03
N SER A 103 -10.97 11.20 0.26
CA SER A 103 -10.60 10.02 -0.52
C SER A 103 -9.61 10.40 -1.61
N THR A 104 -8.63 9.54 -1.88
CA THR A 104 -7.78 9.70 -3.09
C THR A 104 -8.57 9.40 -4.36
N LEU A 105 -9.64 8.60 -4.27
CA LEU A 105 -10.54 8.33 -5.39
C LEU A 105 -11.44 9.56 -5.64
N PRO A 106 -11.56 10.05 -6.88
CA PRO A 106 -12.48 11.14 -7.20
C PRO A 106 -13.92 10.77 -6.85
N ALA A 107 -14.68 11.70 -6.28
CA ALA A 107 -16.08 11.47 -5.90
C ALA A 107 -16.99 11.08 -7.09
N ALA A 108 -16.61 11.43 -8.32
CA ALA A 108 -17.31 11.03 -9.53
C ALA A 108 -17.10 9.56 -9.91
N ALA A 109 -16.05 8.92 -9.38
CA ALA A 109 -15.65 7.56 -9.74
C ALA A 109 -16.18 6.50 -8.77
N GLY A 110 -16.63 6.89 -7.57
CA GLY A 110 -17.19 5.97 -6.59
C GLY A 110 -17.36 6.59 -5.20
N ASP A 111 -18.03 5.85 -4.31
CA ASP A 111 -18.29 6.23 -2.93
C ASP A 111 -17.31 5.58 -1.92
N ALA A 112 -16.50 4.61 -2.37
CA ALA A 112 -15.51 3.95 -1.56
C ALA A 112 -14.40 4.92 -1.09
N PHE A 113 -14.05 4.84 0.20
CA PHE A 113 -12.93 5.59 0.75
C PHE A 113 -11.61 4.88 0.43
N CYS A 114 -10.80 5.53 -0.40
CA CYS A 114 -9.47 5.10 -0.78
C CYS A 114 -8.41 6.05 -0.24
N VAL A 115 -7.24 5.50 0.06
CA VAL A 115 -6.06 6.22 0.52
C VAL A 115 -4.87 5.91 -0.39
N SER A 116 -3.75 6.59 -0.17
CA SER A 116 -2.48 6.23 -0.80
C SER A 116 -1.58 5.57 0.23
N LEU A 117 -0.90 4.51 -0.18
CA LEU A 117 0.12 3.81 0.60
C LEU A 117 1.48 4.10 -0.01
N THR A 118 2.46 4.45 0.82
CA THR A 118 3.84 4.65 0.39
C THR A 118 4.76 3.85 1.27
N PHE A 119 5.48 2.91 0.66
CA PHE A 119 6.64 2.25 1.27
C PHE A 119 7.90 2.95 0.77
N THR A 120 8.73 3.43 1.70
CA THR A 120 10.03 4.04 1.38
C THR A 120 11.12 3.20 2.03
N ALA A 121 12.07 2.73 1.24
CA ALA A 121 13.28 2.10 1.72
C ALA A 121 14.44 3.10 1.62
N GLU A 122 15.02 3.42 2.77
CA GLU A 122 16.19 4.29 2.87
C GLU A 122 17.42 3.60 2.30
N ARG A 123 18.00 4.17 1.24
CA ARG A 123 19.12 3.58 0.48
C ARG A 123 20.24 4.57 0.24
N SER A 124 19.97 5.87 0.30
CA SER A 124 20.98 6.90 0.11
C SER A 124 22.11 6.77 1.14
N ASN A 125 21.76 6.46 2.39
CA ASN A 125 22.71 6.19 3.48
C ASN A 125 23.49 4.87 3.33
N LEU A 126 23.10 4.00 2.39
CA LEU A 126 23.72 2.70 2.10
C LEU A 126 24.41 2.70 0.72
N GLY A 127 24.75 3.88 0.20
CA GLY A 127 25.54 4.06 -1.01
C GLY A 127 24.75 4.00 -2.33
N ALA A 128 23.42 4.04 -2.28
CA ALA A 128 22.61 4.29 -3.47
C ALA A 128 22.52 5.79 -3.79
N THR A 129 22.10 6.13 -5.02
CA THR A 129 22.01 7.54 -5.47
C THR A 129 20.72 8.22 -4.98
N SER A 130 19.69 7.43 -4.68
CA SER A 130 18.39 7.87 -4.18
C SER A 130 17.76 6.74 -3.38
N ASP A 131 16.77 7.09 -2.56
CA ASP A 131 15.92 6.13 -1.87
C ASP A 131 14.97 5.45 -2.83
N ALA A 132 14.63 4.20 -2.51
CA ALA A 132 13.67 3.44 -3.30
C ALA A 132 12.28 3.61 -2.68
N SER A 133 11.27 3.88 -3.50
CA SER A 133 9.90 4.05 -3.02
C SER A 133 8.90 3.31 -3.89
N VAL A 134 7.90 2.73 -3.22
CA VAL A 134 6.73 2.11 -3.84
C VAL A 134 5.51 2.89 -3.37
N VAL A 135 4.86 3.57 -4.30
CA VAL A 135 3.64 4.34 -4.05
C VAL A 135 2.48 3.63 -4.74
N LEU A 136 1.48 3.27 -3.94
CA LEU A 136 0.19 2.77 -4.39
C LEU A 136 -0.86 3.85 -4.15
N LYS A 137 -1.55 4.29 -5.20
CA LYS A 137 -2.70 5.20 -5.10
C LYS A 137 -4.00 4.40 -5.23
N TYR A 138 -5.09 4.97 -4.72
CA TYR A 138 -6.43 4.36 -4.76
C TYR A 138 -6.51 3.02 -4.01
N CYS A 139 -5.86 2.94 -2.85
CA CYS A 139 -5.87 1.78 -1.99
C CYS A 139 -7.13 1.74 -1.12
N ARG A 140 -7.88 0.66 -1.18
CA ARG A 140 -8.89 0.33 -0.17
C ARG A 140 -8.24 -0.57 0.87
N ILE A 141 -8.19 -0.10 2.11
CA ILE A 141 -7.58 -0.81 3.23
C ILE A 141 -8.63 -1.38 4.18
N SER A 142 -8.32 -2.55 4.71
CA SER A 142 -9.02 -3.24 5.80
C SER A 142 -8.01 -3.74 6.82
N GLY A 143 -8.45 -3.92 8.05
CA GLY A 143 -7.56 -4.37 9.12
C GLY A 143 -8.28 -5.25 10.12
N ASP A 144 -7.57 -6.27 10.59
CA ASP A 144 -7.99 -7.18 11.63
C ASP A 144 -7.17 -6.91 12.90
N PHE A 145 -7.83 -6.85 14.04
CA PHE A 145 -7.18 -6.73 15.34
C PHE A 145 -7.13 -8.10 16.01
N GLN A 146 -5.95 -8.49 16.46
CA GLN A 146 -5.75 -9.68 17.26
C GLN A 146 -5.07 -9.31 18.58
N GLU A 147 -5.72 -9.64 19.69
CA GLU A 147 -5.11 -9.56 21.00
C GLU A 147 -4.05 -10.65 21.17
N GLY A 148 -2.89 -10.31 21.74
CA GLY A 148 -1.77 -11.23 21.89
C GLY A 148 -0.68 -10.67 22.78
N VAL A 149 0.49 -11.33 22.77
CA VAL A 149 1.70 -10.85 23.46
C VAL A 149 2.82 -10.69 22.43
N PRO A 150 2.97 -9.53 21.78
CA PRO A 150 2.12 -8.32 21.81
C PRO A 150 0.85 -8.45 20.95
N SER A 151 -0.13 -7.55 21.15
CA SER A 151 -1.30 -7.43 20.27
C SER A 151 -0.89 -6.90 18.89
N THR A 152 -1.55 -7.37 17.85
CA THR A 152 -1.19 -7.11 16.44
C THR A 152 -2.38 -6.60 15.64
N PHE A 153 -2.11 -5.71 14.70
CA PHE A 153 -3.01 -5.37 13.61
C PHE A 153 -2.46 -5.97 12.31
N SER A 154 -3.31 -6.74 11.64
CA SER A 154 -3.04 -7.27 10.30
C SER A 154 -3.78 -6.40 9.30
N ILE A 155 -3.05 -5.68 8.46
CA ILE A 155 -3.63 -4.79 7.46
C ILE A 155 -3.48 -5.42 6.08
N SER A 156 -4.58 -5.41 5.34
CA SER A 156 -4.64 -5.86 3.96
C SER A 156 -5.34 -4.80 3.11
N GLY A 157 -4.99 -4.73 1.84
CA GLY A 157 -5.66 -3.81 0.94
C GLY A 157 -5.43 -4.13 -0.53
N THR A 158 -6.32 -3.55 -1.34
CA THR A 158 -6.26 -3.62 -2.79
C THR A 158 -6.06 -2.22 -3.34
N ALA A 159 -5.03 -2.05 -4.16
CA ALA A 159 -4.81 -0.86 -4.96
C ALA A 159 -5.44 -1.07 -6.34
N TYR A 160 -6.51 -0.32 -6.60
CA TYR A 160 -7.27 -0.44 -7.83
C TYR A 160 -6.59 0.27 -8.99
N ALA A 161 -6.56 -0.38 -10.16
CA ALA A 161 -5.99 0.14 -11.40
C ALA A 161 -6.90 1.21 -12.06
N TYR A 162 -7.25 2.25 -11.30
CA TYR A 162 -8.14 3.33 -11.75
C TYR A 162 -7.48 4.29 -12.75
N SER A 163 -6.18 4.49 -12.63
CA SER A 163 -5.39 5.41 -13.45
C SER A 163 -3.97 4.88 -13.59
N THR A 164 -3.26 5.29 -14.65
CA THR A 164 -1.89 4.83 -14.95
C THR A 164 -0.88 5.15 -13.84
N ASP A 165 -1.18 6.13 -12.99
CA ASP A 165 -0.34 6.53 -11.85
C ASP A 165 -0.68 5.82 -10.53
N TYR A 166 -1.53 4.78 -10.57
CA TYR A 166 -1.91 4.01 -9.39
C TYR A 166 -0.75 3.24 -8.75
N LEU A 167 0.27 2.89 -9.54
CA LEU A 167 1.53 2.33 -9.06
C LEU A 167 2.68 3.24 -9.53
N THR A 168 3.54 3.64 -8.61
CA THR A 168 4.81 4.28 -8.93
C THR A 168 5.92 3.61 -8.14
N ILE A 169 6.92 3.07 -8.83
CA ILE A 169 8.12 2.49 -8.24
C ILE A 169 9.29 3.34 -8.72
N THR A 170 10.04 3.90 -7.78
CA THR A 170 11.23 4.74 -8.05
C THR A 170 12.43 4.17 -7.31
#